data_AF-A0A6N7Q1W8-F1
#
_entry.id   AF-A0A6N7Q1W8-F1
#
_cell.length_a   1.000
_cell.length_b   1.000
_cell.length_c   1.000
_cell.angle_alpha   90.00
_cell.angle_beta   90.00
_cell.angle_gamma   90.00
#
_symmetry.space_group_name_H-M   'P 1'
#
loop_
_entity.id
_entity.type
_entity.pdbx_description
1 polymer ?
#
loop_
_entity_poly.entity_id
_entity_poly.type
_entity_poly.pdbx_seq_one_letter_code
_entity_poly.pdbx_strand_id
1 'polypeptide(L)'
;MTPDLLRPVALLHGVLAWIAALALLALSTSLVRTREHTRLSRALRLASGLTTSLVAASFATGLLLELPYRAHLRQRLFLASRALGWLFERKLHLSFGALVFVVLALLALLAAGAEDDGEASRSLRKTSRFAYGVAALFSLAACVIGTLVSLRLRF
;
A
#
# COMPACT_ATOMS: atom_id res chain seq x y z
N MET A 1 16.65 8.65 -16.12
CA MET A 1 15.56 9.65 -16.23
C MET A 1 16.18 11.02 -16.15
N THR A 2 15.80 11.94 -17.04
CA THR A 2 16.22 13.35 -16.94
C THR A 2 15.59 13.99 -15.69
N PRO A 3 16.21 15.05 -15.12
CA PRO A 3 15.65 15.78 -13.97
C PRO A 3 14.19 16.23 -14.20
N ASP A 4 13.87 16.63 -15.43
CA ASP A 4 12.53 17.09 -15.83
C ASP A 4 11.45 16.01 -15.73
N LEU A 5 11.83 14.73 -15.88
CA LEU A 5 10.93 13.58 -15.72
C LEU A 5 10.84 13.07 -14.28
N LEU A 6 11.87 13.31 -13.46
CA LEU A 6 11.87 12.85 -12.06
C LEU A 6 10.81 13.56 -11.21
N ARG A 7 10.66 14.88 -11.39
CA ARG A 7 9.70 15.68 -10.63
C ARG A 7 8.24 15.26 -10.87
N PRO A 8 7.73 15.14 -12.11
CA PRO A 8 6.35 14.72 -12.34
C PRO A 8 6.11 13.28 -11.87
N VAL A 9 7.07 12.36 -12.04
CA VAL A 9 6.93 10.98 -11.53
C VAL A 9 6.88 10.95 -10.00
N ALA A 10 7.67 11.79 -9.33
CA ALA A 10 7.62 11.93 -7.87
C ALA A 10 6.27 12.45 -7.36
N LEU A 11 5.72 13.47 -8.02
CA LEU A 11 4.40 13.99 -7.69
C LEU A 11 3.30 12.95 -7.93
N LEU A 12 3.34 12.30 -9.09
CA LEU A 12 2.39 11.23 -9.44
C LEU A 12 2.46 10.09 -8.44
N HIS A 13 3.66 9.61 -8.10
CA HIS A 13 3.85 8.57 -7.10
C HIS A 13 3.27 8.98 -5.74
N GLY A 14 3.53 10.20 -5.28
CA GLY A 14 2.99 10.71 -4.02
C GLY A 14 1.46 10.75 -3.99
N VAL A 15 0.83 11.22 -5.07
CA VAL A 15 -0.63 11.22 -5.22
C VAL A 15 -1.18 9.79 -5.25
N LEU A 16 -0.62 8.92 -6.08
CA LEU A 16 -1.05 7.52 -6.19
C LEU A 16 -0.91 6.77 -4.86
N ALA A 17 0.17 7.01 -4.11
CA ALA A 17 0.40 6.40 -2.81
C ALA A 17 -0.68 6.79 -1.80
N TRP A 18 -1.03 8.07 -1.70
CA TRP A 18 -2.10 8.52 -0.81
C TRP A 18 -3.47 7.99 -1.21
N ILE A 19 -3.81 7.99 -2.50
CA ILE A 19 -5.07 7.42 -2.98
C ILE A 19 -5.11 5.91 -2.66
N ALA A 20 -4.01 5.18 -2.88
CA ALA A 20 -3.92 3.75 -2.56
C ALA A 20 -4.12 3.48 -1.06
N ALA A 21 -3.46 4.25 -0.19
CA ALA A 21 -3.56 4.10 1.26
C ALA A 21 -5.00 4.37 1.75
N LEU A 22 -5.63 5.44 1.26
CA LEU A 22 -7.01 5.78 1.61
C LEU A 22 -8.01 4.75 1.07
N ALA A 23 -7.80 4.26 -0.15
CA ALA A 23 -8.62 3.19 -0.72
C ALA A 23 -8.50 1.89 0.09
N LEU A 24 -7.30 1.52 0.54
CA LEU A 24 -7.08 0.37 1.43
C LEU A 24 -7.78 0.54 2.78
N LEU A 25 -7.73 1.73 3.37
CA LEU A 25 -8.45 2.02 4.62
C LEU A 25 -9.97 1.91 4.43
N ALA A 26 -10.51 2.52 3.37
CA ALA A 26 -11.94 2.43 3.06
C ALA A 26 -12.39 0.99 2.77
N LEU A 27 -11.58 0.22 2.04
CA LEU A 27 -11.85 -1.17 1.73
C LEU A 27 -11.79 -2.05 2.99
N SER A 28 -10.70 -1.96 3.77
CA SER A 28 -10.53 -2.75 4.99
C SER A 28 -11.63 -2.49 6.01
N THR A 29 -12.00 -1.23 6.22
CA THR A 29 -13.14 -0.88 7.09
C THR A 29 -14.47 -1.41 6.56
N SER A 30 -14.71 -1.36 5.25
CA SER A 30 -15.91 -1.93 4.62
C SER A 30 -15.97 -3.46 4.77
N LEU A 31 -14.83 -4.14 4.61
CA LEU A 31 -14.71 -5.58 4.76
C LEU A 31 -14.92 -6.04 6.21
N VAL A 32 -14.49 -5.25 7.20
CA VAL A 32 -14.74 -5.50 8.63
C VAL A 32 -16.21 -5.27 9.00
N ARG A 33 -16.84 -4.23 8.44
CA ARG A 33 -18.27 -3.93 8.67
C ARG A 33 -19.20 -4.95 8.02
N THR A 34 -18.72 -5.63 6.98
CA THR A 34 -19.47 -6.72 6.33
C THR A 34 -19.47 -7.94 7.25
N ARG A 35 -20.65 -8.43 7.64
CA ARG A 35 -20.77 -9.61 8.51
C ARG A 35 -20.03 -10.81 7.92
N GLU A 36 -19.52 -11.70 8.78
CA GLU A 36 -18.77 -12.87 8.35
C GLU A 36 -19.60 -13.84 7.50
N HIS A 37 -20.90 -13.93 7.78
CA HIS A 37 -21.83 -14.81 7.07
C HIS A 37 -22.50 -14.18 5.84
N THR A 38 -22.27 -12.91 5.56
CA THR A 38 -22.87 -12.28 4.36
C THR A 38 -22.03 -12.57 3.13
N ARG A 39 -22.70 -12.97 2.05
CA ARG A 39 -22.08 -13.06 0.72
C ARG A 39 -21.47 -11.72 0.34
N LEU A 40 -20.20 -11.72 -0.04
CA LEU A 40 -19.52 -10.52 -0.52
C LEU A 40 -20.15 -10.04 -1.80
N SER A 41 -20.60 -8.79 -1.81
CA SER A 41 -21.16 -8.16 -3.00
C SER A 41 -20.14 -8.13 -4.14
N ARG A 42 -20.63 -8.21 -5.38
CA ARG A 42 -19.78 -8.03 -6.58
C ARG A 42 -19.01 -6.71 -6.52
N ALA A 43 -19.62 -5.67 -5.95
CA ALA A 43 -18.99 -4.37 -5.74
C ALA A 43 -17.75 -4.44 -4.84
N LEU A 44 -17.79 -5.18 -3.71
CA LEU A 44 -16.63 -5.32 -2.83
C LEU A 44 -15.49 -6.12 -3.46
N ARG A 45 -15.81 -7.13 -4.28
CA ARG A 45 -14.81 -7.88 -5.05
C ARG A 45 -14.13 -7.00 -6.09
N LEU A 46 -14.91 -6.21 -6.84
CA LEU A 46 -14.39 -5.26 -7.81
C LEU A 46 -13.53 -4.19 -7.12
N ALA A 47 -14.00 -3.63 -6.01
CA ALA A 47 -13.25 -2.68 -5.19
C ALA A 47 -11.92 -3.29 -4.71
N SER A 48 -11.93 -4.54 -4.26
CA SER A 48 -10.72 -5.27 -3.85
C SER A 48 -9.70 -5.38 -4.98
N GLY A 49 -10.15 -5.74 -6.19
CA GLY A 49 -9.30 -5.78 -7.39
C GLY A 49 -8.73 -4.40 -7.74
N LEU A 50 -9.58 -3.36 -7.82
CA LEU A 50 -9.16 -2.00 -8.16
C LEU A 50 -8.17 -1.41 -7.14
N THR A 51 -8.43 -1.59 -5.85
CA THR A 51 -7.52 -1.16 -4.78
C THR A 51 -6.18 -1.88 -4.87
N THR A 52 -6.19 -3.19 -5.15
CA THR A 52 -4.95 -3.98 -5.32
C THR A 52 -4.13 -3.46 -6.50
N SER A 53 -4.76 -3.21 -7.66
CA SER A 53 -4.10 -2.64 -8.83
C SER A 53 -3.51 -1.26 -8.56
N LEU A 54 -4.22 -0.43 -7.79
CA LEU A 54 -3.74 0.90 -7.41
C LEU A 54 -2.50 0.84 -6.51
N VAL A 55 -2.49 -0.08 -5.53
CA VAL A 55 -1.31 -0.33 -4.68
C VAL A 55 -0.13 -0.82 -5.53
N ALA A 56 -0.36 -1.74 -6.46
CA ALA A 56 0.68 -2.22 -7.37
C ALA A 56 1.24 -1.10 -8.26
N ALA A 57 0.38 -0.23 -8.81
CA ALA A 57 0.81 0.92 -9.60
C ALA A 57 1.61 1.94 -8.76
N SER A 58 1.17 2.20 -7.52
CA SER A 58 1.92 3.05 -6.59
C SER A 58 3.29 2.45 -6.25
N PHE A 59 3.37 1.14 -6.01
CA PHE A 59 4.64 0.47 -5.75
C PHE A 59 5.57 0.52 -6.97
N ALA A 60 5.06 0.23 -8.17
CA ALA A 60 5.83 0.27 -9.41
C ALA A 60 6.39 1.66 -9.69
N THR A 61 5.60 2.72 -9.52
CA THR A 61 6.08 4.11 -9.65
C THR A 61 7.13 4.45 -8.59
N GLY A 62 7.02 3.89 -7.38
CA GLY A 62 8.03 4.04 -6.33
C GLY A 62 9.37 3.39 -6.69
N LEU A 63 9.35 2.21 -7.31
CA LEU A 63 10.56 1.53 -7.78
C LEU A 63 11.30 2.35 -8.85
N LEU A 64 10.57 3.01 -9.76
CA LEU A 64 11.19 3.89 -10.76
C LEU A 64 11.96 5.07 -10.13
N LEU A 65 11.55 5.50 -8.93
CA LEU A 65 12.17 6.58 -8.18
C LEU A 65 13.28 6.10 -7.24
N GLU A 66 13.34 4.81 -6.91
CA GLU A 66 14.17 4.30 -5.82
C GLU A 66 15.66 4.61 -6.02
N LEU A 67 16.24 4.16 -7.14
CA LEU A 67 17.64 4.38 -7.46
C LEU A 67 18.04 5.87 -7.44
N PRO A 68 17.37 6.75 -8.21
CA PRO A 68 17.75 8.16 -8.25
C PRO A 68 17.54 8.85 -6.90
N TYR A 69 16.49 8.51 -6.15
CA TYR A 69 16.26 9.11 -4.83
C TYR A 69 17.31 8.65 -3.82
N ARG A 70 17.64 7.36 -3.81
CA ARG A 70 18.57 6.80 -2.83
C ARG A 70 19.99 7.35 -3.02
N ALA A 71 20.43 7.54 -4.26
CA ALA A 71 21.72 8.13 -4.56
C ALA A 71 21.88 9.56 -3.99
N HIS A 72 20.82 10.37 -4.01
CA HIS A 72 20.90 11.79 -3.63
C HIS A 72 20.44 12.07 -2.19
N LEU A 73 19.44 11.33 -1.70
CA LEU A 73 18.76 11.65 -0.44
C LEU A 73 19.28 10.88 0.75
N ARG A 74 19.73 9.62 0.55
CA ARG A 74 20.08 8.74 1.67
C ARG A 74 21.16 9.37 2.55
N GLN A 75 22.29 9.76 1.98
CA GLN A 75 23.40 10.32 2.75
C GLN A 75 23.02 11.63 3.43
N ARG A 76 22.30 12.53 2.73
CA ARG A 76 21.82 13.80 3.28
C ARG A 76 20.88 13.60 4.47
N LEU A 77 19.99 12.62 4.39
CA LEU A 77 19.07 12.28 5.47
C LEU A 77 19.81 11.74 6.70
N PHE A 78 20.78 10.84 6.52
CA PHE A 78 21.57 10.32 7.63
C PHE A 78 22.45 11.38 8.31
N LEU A 79 22.96 12.34 7.54
CA LEU A 79 23.70 13.49 8.07
C LEU A 79 22.78 14.47 8.82
N ALA A 80 21.56 14.70 8.34
CA ALA A 80 20.59 15.59 8.99
C ALA A 80 19.98 14.97 10.26
N SER A 81 19.63 13.69 10.22
CA SER A 81 19.10 12.94 11.36
C SER A 81 19.13 11.44 11.11
N ARG A 82 19.82 10.70 11.98
CA ARG A 82 19.89 9.22 11.91
C ARG A 82 18.49 8.59 11.91
N ALA A 83 17.55 9.17 12.67
CA ALA A 83 16.16 8.70 12.72
C ALA A 83 15.44 8.86 11.38
N LEU A 84 15.62 10.00 10.69
CA LEU A 84 15.04 10.22 9.36
C LEU A 84 15.64 9.26 8.31
N GLY A 85 16.95 9.03 8.36
CA GLY A 85 17.62 8.04 7.51
C GLY A 85 17.02 6.64 7.68
N TRP A 86 16.81 6.20 8.93
CA TRP A 86 16.17 4.91 9.21
C TRP A 86 14.71 4.84 8.76
N LEU A 87 13.92 5.89 8.96
CA LEU A 87 12.54 5.96 8.46
C LEU A 87 12.51 5.84 6.94
N PHE A 88 13.40 6.53 6.23
CA PHE A 88 13.52 6.46 4.78
C PHE A 88 13.81 5.04 4.28
N GLU A 89 14.67 4.28 4.96
CA GLU A 89 14.96 2.88 4.59
C GLU A 89 13.78 1.94 4.92
N ARG A 90 13.07 2.18 6.04
CA ARG A 90 11.93 1.35 6.46
C ARG A 90 10.69 1.53 5.59
N LYS A 91 10.48 2.72 5.00
CA LYS A 91 9.29 2.97 4.16
C LYS A 91 9.21 1.99 2.98
N LEU A 92 10.35 1.61 2.40
CA LEU A 92 10.40 0.66 1.28
C LEU A 92 9.89 -0.73 1.71
N HIS A 93 10.34 -1.20 2.88
CA HIS A 93 9.92 -2.47 3.46
C HIS A 93 8.42 -2.46 3.80
N LEU A 94 7.91 -1.34 4.32
CA LEU A 94 6.48 -1.17 4.57
C LEU A 94 5.67 -1.21 3.26
N SER A 95 6.09 -0.47 2.22
CA SER A 95 5.43 -0.49 0.92
C SER A 95 5.46 -1.87 0.26
N PHE A 96 6.60 -2.57 0.35
CA PHE A 96 6.72 -3.95 -0.14
C PHE A 96 5.82 -4.90 0.63
N GLY A 97 5.80 -4.81 1.97
CA GLY A 97 4.89 -5.58 2.81
C GLY A 97 3.42 -5.30 2.46
N ALA A 98 3.04 -4.04 2.25
CA ALA A 98 1.69 -3.67 1.82
C ALA A 98 1.31 -4.33 0.49
N LEU A 99 2.22 -4.36 -0.48
CA LEU A 99 2.02 -5.06 -1.75
C LEU A 99 1.80 -6.57 -1.56
N VAL A 100 2.65 -7.22 -0.77
CA VAL A 100 2.53 -8.66 -0.51
C VAL A 100 1.21 -8.99 0.18
N PHE A 101 0.87 -8.26 1.25
CA PHE A 101 -0.36 -8.49 1.99
C PHE A 101 -1.61 -8.22 1.14
N VAL A 102 -1.63 -7.17 0.30
CA VAL A 102 -2.80 -6.88 -0.54
C VAL A 102 -3.02 -7.96 -1.62
N VAL A 103 -1.95 -8.51 -2.18
CA VAL A 103 -2.01 -9.62 -3.15
C VAL A 103 -2.53 -10.89 -2.48
N LEU A 104 -1.96 -11.26 -1.33
CA LEU A 104 -2.42 -12.42 -0.56
C LEU A 104 -3.89 -12.27 -0.12
N ALA A 105 -4.29 -11.06 0.29
CA ALA A 105 -5.66 -10.77 0.66
C ALA A 105 -6.63 -10.94 -0.51
N LEU A 106 -6.26 -10.48 -1.71
CA LEU A 106 -7.06 -10.65 -2.92
C LEU A 106 -7.18 -12.12 -3.31
N LEU A 107 -6.06 -12.86 -3.30
CA LEU A 107 -6.07 -14.29 -3.62
C LEU A 107 -6.94 -15.09 -2.65
N ALA A 108 -6.84 -14.83 -1.34
CA ALA A 108 -7.70 -15.45 -0.34
C ALA A 108 -9.19 -15.11 -0.57
N LEU A 109 -9.49 -13.87 -0.96
CA LEU A 109 -10.86 -13.43 -1.27
C LEU A 109 -11.44 -14.14 -2.50
N LEU A 110 -10.62 -14.32 -3.54
CA LEU A 110 -11.01 -15.01 -4.77
C LEU A 110 -11.18 -16.51 -4.50
N ALA A 111 -10.28 -17.12 -3.75
CA ALA A 111 -10.30 -18.53 -3.37
C ALA A 111 -11.49 -18.90 -2.48
N ALA A 112 -11.97 -17.97 -1.64
CA ALA A 112 -13.14 -18.22 -0.80
C ALA A 112 -14.45 -18.46 -1.61
N GLY A 113 -14.47 -18.16 -2.92
CA GLY A 113 -15.65 -18.39 -3.75
C GLY A 113 -16.83 -17.47 -3.39
N ALA A 114 -17.76 -17.27 -4.33
CA ALA A 114 -18.96 -16.45 -4.08
C ALA A 114 -20.13 -17.25 -3.48
N GLU A 115 -20.14 -18.56 -3.75
CA GLU A 115 -21.26 -19.44 -3.49
C GLU A 115 -20.97 -20.47 -2.39
N ASP A 116 -19.71 -20.59 -1.98
CA ASP A 116 -19.28 -21.48 -0.91
C ASP A 116 -19.34 -20.77 0.45
N ASP A 117 -20.20 -21.29 1.34
CA ASP A 117 -20.34 -20.85 2.72
C ASP A 117 -19.71 -21.87 3.71
N GLY A 118 -18.88 -22.78 3.21
CA GLY A 118 -18.10 -23.73 4.01
C GLY A 118 -17.12 -23.07 4.99
N GLU A 119 -16.66 -23.84 5.97
CA GLU A 119 -15.72 -23.37 7.00
C GLU A 119 -14.40 -22.84 6.42
N ALA A 120 -13.89 -23.48 5.37
CA ALA A 120 -12.70 -23.04 4.66
C ALA A 120 -12.88 -21.64 4.03
N SER A 121 -14.01 -21.40 3.35
CA SER A 121 -14.36 -20.09 2.77
C SER A 121 -14.43 -18.99 3.84
N ARG A 122 -15.03 -19.29 5.00
CA ARG A 122 -15.08 -18.35 6.14
C ARG A 122 -13.67 -17.99 6.64
N SER A 123 -12.81 -18.99 6.83
CA SER A 123 -11.42 -18.79 7.26
C SER A 123 -10.62 -17.94 6.26
N LEU A 124 -10.79 -18.19 4.95
CA LEU A 124 -10.15 -17.39 3.89
C LEU A 124 -10.65 -15.94 3.88
N ARG A 125 -11.95 -15.70 4.07
CA ARG A 125 -12.50 -14.33 4.18
C ARG A 125 -11.94 -13.58 5.39
N LYS A 126 -11.82 -14.25 6.54
CA LYS A 126 -11.20 -13.69 7.75
C LYS A 126 -9.73 -13.34 7.52
N THR A 127 -8.99 -14.24 6.87
CA THR A 127 -7.59 -14.04 6.50
C THR A 127 -7.43 -12.87 5.54
N SER A 128 -8.29 -12.77 4.52
CA SER A 128 -8.33 -11.66 3.58
C SER A 128 -8.57 -10.32 4.27
N ARG A 129 -9.56 -10.24 5.17
CA ARG A 129 -9.85 -9.03 5.97
C ARG A 129 -8.63 -8.59 6.78
N PHE A 130 -8.01 -9.53 7.48
CA PHE A 130 -6.82 -9.24 8.28
C PHE A 130 -5.67 -8.74 7.42
N ALA A 131 -5.37 -9.42 6.31
CA ALA A 131 -4.31 -9.04 5.38
C ALA A 131 -4.56 -7.66 4.74
N TYR A 132 -5.79 -7.34 4.31
CA TYR A 132 -6.14 -5.99 3.85
C TYR A 132 -5.95 -4.93 4.93
N GLY A 133 -6.30 -5.25 6.19
CA GLY A 133 -6.07 -4.36 7.33
C GLY A 133 -4.58 -4.08 7.57
N VAL A 134 -3.74 -5.12 7.56
CA VAL A 134 -2.27 -4.97 7.69
C VAL A 134 -1.70 -4.16 6.53
N ALA A 135 -2.13 -4.44 5.29
CA ALA A 135 -1.71 -3.69 4.12
C ALA A 135 -2.07 -2.20 4.23
N ALA A 136 -3.27 -1.88 4.72
CA ALA A 136 -3.70 -0.49 4.95
C ALA A 136 -2.80 0.23 5.95
N LEU A 137 -2.47 -0.42 7.07
CA LEU A 137 -1.58 0.14 8.08
C LEU A 137 -0.16 0.40 7.52
N PHE A 138 0.39 -0.57 6.79
CA PHE A 138 1.72 -0.45 6.19
C PHE A 138 1.77 0.66 5.14
N SER A 139 0.76 0.71 4.26
CA SER A 139 0.64 1.74 3.22
C SER A 139 0.50 3.14 3.83
N LEU A 140 -0.34 3.30 4.86
CA LEU A 140 -0.50 4.56 5.57
C LEU A 140 0.80 4.99 6.25
N ALA A 141 1.47 4.09 6.96
CA ALA A 141 2.74 4.37 7.61
C ALA A 141 3.82 4.80 6.59
N ALA A 142 3.90 4.10 5.45
CA ALA A 142 4.82 4.46 4.37
C ALA A 142 4.51 5.86 3.80
N CYS A 143 3.23 6.21 3.61
CA CYS A 143 2.81 7.54 3.13
C CYS A 143 3.18 8.64 4.14
N VAL A 144 2.88 8.45 5.43
CA VAL A 144 3.22 9.41 6.48
C VAL A 144 4.72 9.63 6.54
N ILE A 145 5.51 8.55 6.55
CA ILE A 145 6.97 8.63 6.53
C ILE A 145 7.47 9.37 5.28
N GLY A 146 6.93 9.04 4.10
CA GLY A 146 7.26 9.69 2.84
C GLY A 146 7.02 11.20 2.90
N THR A 147 5.86 11.62 3.40
CA THR A 147 5.52 13.04 3.59
C THR A 147 6.46 13.73 4.58
N LEU A 148 6.74 13.11 5.73
CA LEU A 148 7.66 13.67 6.74
C LEU A 148 9.08 13.86 6.20
N VAL A 149 9.59 12.88 5.44
CA VAL A 149 10.90 12.98 4.79
C VAL A 149 10.90 14.12 3.77
N SER A 150 9.87 14.22 2.94
CA SER A 150 9.74 15.29 1.94
C SER A 150 9.64 16.68 2.55
N LEU A 151 8.97 16.84 3.70
CA LEU A 151 8.87 18.13 4.40
C LEU A 151 10.21 18.61 4.99
N ARG A 152 11.08 17.67 5.39
CA ARG A 152 12.39 17.97 6.00
C ARG A 152 13.48 18.23 4.97
N LEU A 153 13.35 17.63 3.80
CA LEU A 153 14.18 17.92 2.64
C LEU A 153 13.51 19.02 1.82
N ARG A 154 13.61 20.28 2.27
CA ARG A 154 13.29 21.40 1.38
C ARG A 154 14.22 21.32 0.17
N PHE A 155 13.66 20.94 -0.99
CA PHE A 155 14.32 21.13 -2.27
C PHE A 155 14.30 22.61 -2.65
#